data_AF-E7GED6-F1
#
_entry.id   AF-E7GED6-F1
#
_cell.length_a   1.000
_cell.length_b   1.000
_cell.length_c   1.000
_cell.angle_alpha   90.00
_cell.angle_beta   90.00
_cell.angle_gamma   90.00
#
_symmetry.space_group_name_H-M   'P 1'
#
loop_
_entity.id
_entity.type
_entity.pdbx_description
1 polymer ?
#
loop_
_entity_poly.entity_id
_entity_poly.type
_entity_poly.pdbx_seq_one_letter_code
_entity_poly.pdbx_strand_id
1 'polypeptide(L)'
;MKNGNKVMKITKGVIRTEEGIQDIPAYVTKCSSSLMHFLEEGSTVTIKAMGNRAIANTMKTIARAGKLLETENKILEISTPVFILEKIADTDSELAVFNINVSVR
;
A
#
# COMPACT_ATOMS: atom_id res chain seq x y z
N MET A 1 -5.38 -14.67 -19.15
CA MET A 1 -5.08 -14.48 -17.71
C MET A 1 -5.36 -13.03 -17.38
N LYS A 2 -6.09 -12.74 -16.29
CA LYS A 2 -6.40 -11.34 -15.90
C LYS A 2 -5.13 -10.73 -15.28
N ASN A 3 -4.34 -10.00 -16.07
CA ASN A 3 -3.28 -9.12 -15.55
C ASN A 3 -3.96 -7.91 -14.89
N GLY A 4 -4.52 -8.10 -13.69
CA GLY A 4 -5.12 -7.04 -12.90
C GLY A 4 -4.08 -6.37 -12.02
N ASN A 5 -4.02 -5.04 -12.02
CA ASN A 5 -3.27 -4.30 -11.01
C ASN A 5 -3.78 -4.68 -9.61
N LYS A 6 -2.86 -5.07 -8.74
CA LYS A 6 -3.19 -5.45 -7.36
C LYS A 6 -3.09 -4.23 -6.46
N VAL A 7 -4.04 -4.05 -5.55
CA VAL A 7 -4.04 -2.92 -4.61
C VAL A 7 -3.80 -3.43 -3.20
N MET A 8 -2.69 -3.00 -2.58
CA MET A 8 -2.41 -3.20 -1.17
C MET A 8 -2.71 -1.91 -0.40
N LYS A 9 -3.69 -1.91 0.50
CA LYS A 9 -3.98 -0.77 1.38
C LYS A 9 -3.34 -1.01 2.75
N ILE A 10 -2.58 -0.05 3.29
CA ILE A 10 -2.02 -0.07 4.65
C ILE A 10 -2.65 1.09 5.42
N THR A 11 -3.51 0.78 6.39
CA THR A 11 -4.24 1.80 7.15
C THR A 11 -3.93 1.71 8.64
N LYS A 12 -3.73 2.88 9.26
CA LYS A 12 -3.91 3.09 10.70
C LYS A 12 -4.62 4.43 10.87
N GLY A 13 -5.81 4.52 10.30
CA GLY A 13 -6.63 5.72 10.31
C GLY A 13 -7.80 5.52 11.25
N VAL A 14 -8.09 6.53 12.05
CA VAL A 14 -9.37 6.71 12.69
C VAL A 14 -10.02 7.93 12.06
N ILE A 15 -11.29 7.86 11.72
CA ILE A 15 -12.07 9.03 11.34
C ILE A 15 -12.90 9.48 12.54
N ARG A 16 -12.96 10.80 12.76
CA ARG A 16 -13.96 11.38 13.65
C ARG A 16 -15.20 11.66 12.81
N THR A 17 -16.27 10.93 13.08
CA THR A 17 -17.60 11.19 12.56
C THR A 17 -18.44 11.90 13.64
N GLU A 18 -19.63 12.37 13.28
CA GLU A 18 -20.60 12.91 14.26
C GLU A 18 -21.00 11.87 15.31
N GLU A 19 -20.90 10.58 14.98
CA GLU A 19 -21.24 9.43 15.83
C GLU A 19 -20.08 8.94 16.70
N GLY A 20 -18.86 9.48 16.52
CA GLY A 20 -17.70 9.14 17.34
C GLY A 20 -16.41 8.91 16.55
N ILE A 21 -15.48 8.16 17.15
CA ILE A 21 -14.23 7.78 16.49
C ILE A 21 -14.44 6.40 15.85
N GLN A 22 -14.45 6.34 14.52
CA GLN A 22 -14.57 5.10 13.77
C GLN A 22 -13.20 4.66 13.23
N ASP A 23 -12.82 3.42 13.52
CA ASP A 23 -11.64 2.81 12.90
C ASP A 23 -11.88 2.61 11.40
N ILE A 24 -10.95 3.05 10.57
CA ILE A 24 -10.98 2.70 9.15
C ILE A 24 -10.52 1.24 9.04
N PRO A 25 -11.30 0.32 8.43
CA PRO A 25 -10.92 -1.08 8.30
C PRO A 25 -9.54 -1.19 7.64
N ALA A 26 -8.58 -1.70 8.42
CA ALA A 26 -7.19 -1.82 8.01
C ALA A 26 -6.98 -3.14 7.28
N TYR A 27 -6.45 -3.07 6.05
CA TYR A 27 -5.83 -4.23 5.42
C TYR A 27 -4.32 -4.22 5.72
N VAL A 28 -3.81 -5.43 6.00
CA VAL A 28 -2.41 -5.86 6.17
C VAL A 28 -1.48 -4.93 6.96
N THR A 29 -1.51 -5.09 8.28
CA THR A 29 -0.40 -4.74 9.16
C THR A 29 0.73 -5.76 8.99
N LYS A 30 1.75 -5.39 8.22
CA LYS A 30 3.08 -6.03 8.16
C LYS A 30 3.18 -7.38 7.45
N CYS A 31 3.51 -7.36 6.15
CA CYS A 31 4.33 -8.43 5.61
C CYS A 31 4.99 -8.03 4.28
N SER A 32 6.32 -7.88 4.28
CA SER A 32 7.10 -7.93 3.03
C SER A 32 6.82 -9.23 2.28
N SER A 33 6.49 -10.32 2.97
CA SER A 33 6.03 -11.57 2.37
C SER A 33 4.73 -11.43 1.55
N SER A 34 3.79 -10.58 1.95
CA SER A 34 2.58 -10.33 1.16
C SER A 34 2.87 -9.50 -0.08
N LEU A 35 3.77 -8.51 0.04
CA LEU A 35 4.23 -7.78 -1.13
C LEU A 35 4.97 -8.70 -2.10
N MET A 36 5.88 -9.53 -1.61
CA MET A 36 6.60 -10.54 -2.42
C MET A 36 5.62 -11.49 -3.12
N HIS A 37 4.64 -12.03 -2.40
CA HIS A 37 3.62 -12.90 -2.99
C HIS A 37 2.86 -12.22 -4.14
N PHE A 38 2.47 -10.95 -3.97
CA PHE A 38 1.79 -10.22 -5.04
C PHE A 38 2.69 -9.93 -6.24
N LEU A 39 3.97 -9.68 -6.01
CA LEU A 39 4.99 -9.38 -7.02
C LEU A 39 5.43 -10.61 -7.81
N GLU A 40 5.50 -11.78 -7.19
CA GLU A 40 5.86 -13.07 -7.83
C GLU A 40 4.91 -13.45 -8.96
N GLU A 41 3.65 -13.01 -8.91
CA GLU A 41 2.66 -13.23 -9.96
C GLU A 41 2.83 -12.27 -11.17
N GLY A 42 4.01 -11.65 -11.34
CA GLY A 42 4.32 -10.75 -12.47
C GLY A 42 3.42 -9.51 -12.52
N SER A 43 2.84 -9.13 -11.39
CA SER A 43 1.82 -8.08 -11.29
C SER A 43 2.43 -6.79 -10.73
N THR A 44 2.01 -5.65 -11.28
CA THR A 44 2.24 -4.36 -10.61
C THR A 44 1.34 -4.26 -9.40
N VAL A 45 1.92 -3.85 -8.27
CA VAL A 45 1.23 -3.66 -6.99
C VAL A 45 1.15 -2.17 -6.68
N THR A 46 -0.05 -1.63 -6.63
CA THR A 46 -0.33 -0.29 -6.11
C THR A 46 -0.46 -0.37 -4.59
N ILE A 47 0.42 0.31 -3.88
CA ILE A 47 0.37 0.43 -2.42
C ILE A 47 -0.24 1.78 -2.05
N LYS A 48 -1.29 1.75 -1.23
CA LYS A 48 -2.00 2.91 -0.72
C LYS A 48 -1.84 2.99 0.79
N ALA A 49 -1.43 4.13 1.32
CA ALA A 49 -1.21 4.31 2.76
C ALA A 49 -1.77 5.64 3.28
N MET A 50 -2.35 5.62 4.49
CA MET A 50 -2.91 6.81 5.13
C MET A 50 -2.29 7.05 6.51
N GLY A 51 -1.78 8.28 6.71
CA GLY A 51 -1.14 8.72 7.94
C GLY A 51 0.33 8.31 8.06
N ASN A 52 1.09 9.09 8.83
CA ASN A 52 2.56 9.01 8.91
C ASN A 52 3.09 7.60 9.24
N ARG A 53 2.43 6.89 10.16
CA ARG A 53 2.85 5.54 10.57
C ARG A 53 2.68 4.51 9.44
N ALA A 54 1.59 4.61 8.67
CA ALA A 54 1.33 3.70 7.56
C ALA A 54 2.31 3.95 6.39
N ILE A 55 2.60 5.22 6.10
CA ILE A 55 3.59 5.61 5.09
C ILE A 55 4.98 5.10 5.50
N ALA A 56 5.39 5.32 6.75
CA ALA A 56 6.67 4.82 7.25
C ALA A 56 6.77 3.28 7.16
N ASN A 57 5.69 2.56 7.47
CA ASN A 57 5.64 1.11 7.32
C ASN A 57 5.68 0.66 5.85
N THR A 58 5.04 1.41 4.95
CA THR A 58 5.09 1.16 3.50
C THR A 58 6.51 1.22 2.99
N MET A 59 7.25 2.28 3.33
CA MET A 59 8.65 2.43 2.91
C MET A 59 9.55 1.31 3.44
N LYS A 60 9.35 0.89 4.70
CA LYS A 60 10.08 -0.25 5.29
C LYS A 60 9.77 -1.57 4.58
N THR A 61 8.51 -1.79 4.22
CA THR A 61 8.06 -3.00 3.49
C THR A 61 8.67 -3.05 2.10
N ILE A 62 8.67 -1.94 1.37
CA ILE A 62 9.29 -1.81 0.03
C ILE A 62 10.79 -2.08 0.11
N ALA A 63 11.50 -1.43 1.04
CA ALA A 63 12.94 -1.62 1.21
C ALA A 63 13.30 -3.08 1.54
N ARG A 64 12.50 -3.74 2.40
CA ARG A 64 12.71 -5.15 2.72
C ARG A 64 12.43 -6.07 1.54
N ALA A 65 11.38 -5.80 0.76
CA ALA A 65 11.08 -6.58 -0.45
C ALA A 65 12.18 -6.42 -1.50
N GLY A 66 12.70 -5.21 -1.71
CA GLY A 66 13.83 -4.96 -2.61
C GLY A 66 15.06 -5.79 -2.22
N LYS A 67 15.43 -5.80 -0.93
CA LYS A 67 16.52 -6.63 -0.43
C LYS A 67 16.32 -8.13 -0.65
N LEU A 68 15.08 -8.63 -0.56
CA LEU A 68 14.79 -10.04 -0.82
C LEU A 68 14.91 -10.36 -2.31
N LEU A 69 14.38 -9.49 -3.18
CA LEU A 69 14.48 -9.65 -4.64
C LEU A 69 15.93 -9.59 -5.14
N GLU A 70 16.78 -8.77 -4.53
CA GLU A 70 18.22 -8.74 -4.81
C GLU A 70 18.87 -10.12 -4.61
N THR A 71 18.46 -10.87 -3.58
CA THR A 71 18.97 -12.25 -3.35
C THR A 71 18.52 -13.24 -4.42
N GLU A 72 17.47 -12.90 -5.18
CA GLU A 72 16.92 -13.69 -6.29
C GLU A 72 17.36 -13.18 -7.67
N ASN A 73 18.29 -12.21 -7.75
CA ASN A 73 18.68 -11.51 -8.99
C ASN A 73 17.50 -10.80 -9.70
N LYS A 74 16.51 -10.34 -8.95
CA LYS A 74 15.36 -9.57 -9.45
C LYS A 74 15.48 -8.11 -9.01
N ILE A 75 14.96 -7.19 -9.82
CA ILE A 75 15.01 -5.76 -9.53
C ILE A 75 13.61 -5.27 -9.14
N LEU A 76 13.48 -4.66 -7.96
CA LEU A 76 12.26 -3.96 -7.58
C LEU A 76 12.22 -2.58 -8.23
N GLU A 77 11.24 -2.36 -9.11
CA GLU A 77 10.96 -1.06 -9.69
C GLU A 77 9.92 -0.32 -8.85
N ILE A 78 10.21 0.96 -8.58
CA ILE A 78 9.38 1.83 -7.74
C ILE A 78 9.05 3.08 -8.55
N SER A 79 7.76 3.34 -8.74
CA SER A 79 7.29 4.59 -9.37
C SER A 79 7.42 5.79 -8.43
N THR A 80 7.37 7.01 -8.98
CA THR A 80 7.30 8.23 -8.18
C THR A 80 6.02 8.21 -7.31
N PRO A 81 6.13 8.32 -5.98
CA PRO A 81 4.96 8.36 -5.12
C PRO A 81 4.17 9.64 -5.32
N VAL A 82 2.84 9.54 -5.25
CA VAL A 82 1.92 10.68 -5.35
C VAL A 82 0.91 10.63 -4.21
N PHE A 83 0.46 11.80 -3.74
CA PHE A 83 -0.70 11.89 -2.86
C PHE A 83 -1.96 12.10 -3.71
N ILE A 84 -2.98 11.26 -3.49
CA ILE A 84 -4.29 11.38 -4.12
C ILE A 84 -5.37 11.59 -3.05
N LEU A 85 -6.50 12.19 -3.42
CA LEU A 85 -7.68 12.20 -2.56
C LEU A 85 -8.50 10.92 -2.83
N GLU A 86 -8.86 10.19 -1.78
CA GLU A 86 -9.75 9.02 -1.86
C GLU A 86 -10.96 9.23 -0.95
N LYS A 87 -12.16 9.02 -1.50
CA LYS A 87 -13.41 9.06 -0.74
C LYS A 87 -13.43 7.88 0.23
N ILE A 88 -13.73 8.14 1.51
CA ILE A 88 -13.94 7.07 2.47
C ILE A 88 -15.34 6.50 2.24
N ALA A 89 -15.45 5.18 2.16
CA ALA A 89 -16.72 4.49 2.01
C ALA A 89 -17.71 4.98 3.07
N ASP A 90 -18.95 5.22 2.65
CA ASP A 90 -20.08 5.60 3.50
C ASP A 90 -19.92 6.95 4.25
N THR A 91 -19.04 7.83 3.76
CA THR A 91 -18.93 9.22 4.24
C THR A 91 -18.79 10.21 3.07
N ASP A 92 -19.05 11.50 3.31
CA ASP A 92 -18.69 12.58 2.37
C ASP A 92 -17.27 13.14 2.59
N SER A 93 -16.45 12.43 3.36
CA SER A 93 -15.07 12.82 3.64
C SER A 93 -14.10 12.26 2.60
N GLU A 94 -13.12 13.08 2.21
CA GLU A 94 -11.97 12.70 1.41
C GLU A 94 -10.71 12.71 2.27
N LEU A 95 -9.83 11.72 2.07
CA LEU A 95 -8.54 11.67 2.75
C LEU A 95 -7.41 11.69 1.74
N ALA A 96 -6.32 12.36 2.12
CA ALA A 96 -5.06 12.27 1.40
C ALA A 96 -4.45 10.87 1.60
N VAL A 97 -4.25 10.17 0.49
CA VAL A 97 -3.70 8.82 0.40
C VAL A 97 -2.36 8.87 -0.30
N PHE A 98 -1.31 8.40 0.37
CA PHE A 98 -0.03 8.12 -0.27
C PHE A 98 -0.21 6.93 -1.21
N ASN A 99 0.14 7.08 -2.49
CA ASN A 99 -0.03 6.07 -3.52
C ASN A 99 1.31 5.85 -4.24
N ILE A 100 1.73 4.59 -4.32
CA ILE A 100 2.96 4.19 -5.01
C ILE A 100 2.76 2.85 -5.73
N ASN A 101 3.17 2.77 -6.99
CA ASN A 101 3.24 1.50 -7.70
C ASN A 101 4.63 0.89 -7.55
N VAL A 102 4.66 -0.43 -7.34
CA VAL A 102 5.87 -1.24 -7.34
C VAL A 102 5.70 -2.47 -8.22
N SER A 103 6.75 -2.86 -8.92
CA SER A 103 6.78 -3.99 -9.86
C SER A 103 8.15 -4.68 -9.80
N VAL A 104 8.24 -5.89 -10.37
CA VAL A 104 9.51 -6.61 -10.50
C VAL A 104 9.91 -6.66 -11.96
N ARG A 105 11.21 -6.44 -12.20
CA ARG A 105 11.87 -6.66 -13.49
C ARG A 105 12.94 -7.74 -13.37
#